data_AF-A0A1E4U306-F1
#
_entry.id   AF-A0A1E4U306-F1
#
_cell.length_a   1.000
_cell.length_b   1.000
_cell.length_c   1.000
_cell.angle_alpha   90.00
_cell.angle_beta   90.00
_cell.angle_gamma   90.00
#
_symmetry.space_group_name_H-M   'P 1'
#
loop_
_entity.id
_entity.type
_entity.pdbx_description
1 polymer ?
#
loop_
_entity_poly.entity_id
_entity_poly.type
_entity_poly.pdbx_seq_one_letter_code
_entity_poly.pdbx_strand_id
1 'polypeptide(L)'
;MSHIPLPPPKSNLKSMRKPMTEKVIPKEVVHRAKSIRLMLLSLPFLIFPGIELYNRLALGKERKIQIGEILEDGTLREFGELEKLEKDKQTWGTWLFGEK
;
A
#
# COMPACT_ATOMS: atom_id res chain seq x y z
N MET A 1 -4.56 -30.23 68.79
CA MET A 1 -3.52 -29.50 68.01
C MET A 1 -3.85 -29.67 66.54
N SER A 2 -4.34 -28.62 65.88
CA SER A 2 -4.69 -28.64 64.47
C SER A 2 -3.43 -28.53 63.62
N HIS A 3 -3.10 -29.59 62.88
CA HIS A 3 -2.02 -29.56 61.89
C HIS A 3 -2.46 -28.71 60.71
N ILE A 4 -1.89 -27.51 60.58
CA ILE A 4 -2.04 -26.68 59.39
C ILE A 4 -1.08 -27.24 58.33
N PRO A 5 -1.56 -27.76 57.18
CA PRO A 5 -0.68 -28.24 56.14
C PRO A 5 0.12 -27.08 55.54
N LEU A 6 1.43 -27.27 55.43
CA LEU A 6 2.32 -26.26 54.85
C LEU A 6 2.01 -26.07 53.35
N PRO A 7 2.10 -24.83 52.83
CA PRO A 7 1.90 -24.58 51.42
C PRO A 7 2.99 -25.28 50.58
N PRO A 8 2.63 -25.82 49.39
CA PRO A 8 3.57 -26.56 48.56
C PRO A 8 4.73 -25.67 48.07
N PRO A 9 5.92 -26.26 47.83
CA PRO A 9 7.12 -25.54 47.39
C PRO A 9 6.92 -24.89 46.01
N LYS A 10 7.37 -23.63 45.89
CA LYS A 10 7.22 -22.76 44.69
C LYS A 10 7.84 -23.34 43.40
N SER A 11 8.66 -24.38 43.49
CA SER A 11 9.29 -25.04 42.34
C SER A 11 8.29 -25.73 41.41
N ASN A 12 7.09 -26.06 41.89
CA ASN A 12 6.03 -26.70 41.10
C ASN A 12 5.11 -25.72 40.34
N LEU A 13 5.30 -24.40 40.46
CA LEU A 13 4.47 -23.42 39.73
C LEU A 13 4.87 -23.27 38.26
N LYS A 14 6.03 -23.80 37.85
CA LYS A 14 6.54 -23.65 36.47
C LYS A 14 5.86 -24.58 35.45
N SER A 15 5.14 -25.61 35.89
CA SER A 15 4.46 -26.58 35.00
C SER A 15 2.99 -26.25 34.72
N MET A 16 2.41 -25.23 35.37
CA MET A 16 1.03 -24.77 35.12
C MET A 16 0.92 -23.68 34.04
N ARG A 17 1.88 -23.56 33.13
CA ARG A 17 1.62 -22.86 31.87
C ARG A 17 0.89 -23.83 30.96
N LYS A 18 -0.45 -23.79 30.97
CA LYS A 18 -1.25 -24.38 29.87
C LYS A 18 -0.60 -23.93 28.56
N PRO A 19 -0.22 -24.82 27.64
CA PRO A 19 0.23 -24.39 26.33
C PRO A 19 -0.89 -23.52 25.77
N MET A 20 -0.57 -22.27 25.43
CA MET A 20 -1.50 -21.41 24.72
C MET A 20 -1.87 -22.19 23.47
N THR A 21 -3.07 -22.79 23.46
CA THR A 21 -3.58 -23.52 22.31
C THR A 21 -3.55 -22.53 21.18
N GLU A 22 -2.60 -22.71 20.28
CA GLU A 22 -2.48 -21.97 19.05
C GLU A 22 -3.85 -22.08 18.38
N LYS A 23 -4.63 -21.00 18.41
CA LYS A 23 -5.96 -21.00 17.80
C LYS A 23 -5.72 -21.20 16.31
N VAL A 24 -5.88 -22.43 15.85
CA VAL A 24 -5.74 -22.78 14.44
C VAL A 24 -6.86 -22.04 13.71
N ILE A 25 -6.51 -20.93 13.08
CA ILE A 25 -7.45 -20.14 12.29
C ILE A 25 -7.83 -21.02 11.08
N PRO A 26 -9.14 -21.23 10.80
CA PRO A 26 -9.56 -22.00 9.64
C PRO A 26 -8.94 -21.43 8.37
N LYS A 27 -8.39 -22.29 7.50
CA LYS A 27 -7.74 -21.89 6.24
C LYS A 27 -8.62 -21.00 5.37
N GLU A 28 -9.93 -21.24 5.39
CA GLU A 28 -10.96 -20.45 4.71
C GLU A 28 -10.95 -18.97 5.14
N VAL A 29 -10.80 -18.70 6.44
CA VAL A 29 -10.76 -17.34 6.98
C VAL A 29 -9.49 -16.62 6.53
N VAL A 30 -8.35 -17.31 6.53
CA VAL A 30 -7.07 -16.78 6.04
C VAL A 30 -7.14 -16.47 4.54
N HIS A 31 -7.76 -17.35 3.76
CA HIS A 31 -7.93 -17.17 2.32
C HIS A 31 -8.80 -15.94 2.01
N ARG A 32 -9.96 -15.81 2.67
CA ARG A 32 -10.85 -14.64 2.51
C ARG A 32 -10.16 -13.34 2.93
N ALA A 33 -9.42 -13.35 4.03
CA ALA A 33 -8.66 -12.18 4.47
C ALA A 33 -7.61 -11.77 3.43
N LYS A 34 -6.94 -12.73 2.78
CA LYS A 34 -6.00 -12.46 1.68
C LYS A 34 -6.71 -11.85 0.48
N SER A 35 -7.87 -12.38 0.07
CA SER A 35 -8.66 -11.83 -1.04
C SER A 35 -9.11 -10.39 -0.76
N ILE A 36 -9.66 -10.12 0.43
CA ILE A 36 -10.09 -8.78 0.84
C ILE A 36 -8.91 -7.82 0.85
N ARG A 37 -7.75 -8.26 1.38
CA ARG A 37 -6.52 -7.45 1.38
C ARG A 37 -6.11 -7.09 -0.05
N LEU A 38 -6.16 -8.02 -0.99
CA LEU A 38 -5.81 -7.75 -2.39
C LEU A 38 -6.81 -6.80 -3.06
N MET A 39 -8.11 -6.93 -2.77
CA MET A 39 -9.12 -5.98 -3.27
C MET A 39 -8.83 -4.57 -2.76
N LEU A 40 -8.58 -4.41 -1.45
CA LEU A 40 -8.24 -3.11 -0.87
C LEU A 40 -6.93 -2.54 -1.45
N LEU A 41 -5.93 -3.38 -1.70
CA LEU A 41 -4.70 -2.97 -2.36
C LEU A 41 -4.89 -2.57 -3.83
N SER A 42 -5.92 -3.08 -4.51
CA SER A 42 -6.24 -2.70 -5.89
C SER A 42 -6.99 -1.37 -6.01
N LEU A 43 -7.66 -0.91 -4.95
CA LEU A 43 -8.45 0.33 -4.99
C LEU A 43 -7.64 1.54 -5.47
N PRO A 44 -6.42 1.82 -4.95
CA PRO A 44 -5.59 2.92 -5.44
C PRO A 44 -5.35 2.85 -6.96
N PHE A 45 -5.07 1.66 -7.49
CA PHE A 45 -4.80 1.46 -8.91
C PHE A 45 -6.03 1.67 -9.81
N LEU A 46 -7.24 1.65 -9.25
CA LEU A 46 -8.47 2.00 -9.97
C LEU A 46 -8.85 3.47 -9.80
N ILE A 47 -8.76 3.97 -8.56
CA ILE A 47 -9.26 5.31 -8.20
C ILE A 47 -8.38 6.40 -8.83
N PHE A 48 -7.05 6.30 -8.71
CA PHE A 48 -6.15 7.33 -9.24
C PHE A 48 -6.30 7.55 -10.74
N PRO A 49 -6.19 6.52 -11.61
CA PRO A 49 -6.40 6.72 -13.04
C PRO A 49 -7.85 7.08 -13.37
N GLY A 50 -8.84 6.58 -12.61
CA GLY A 50 -10.25 6.95 -12.80
C GLY A 50 -10.51 8.45 -12.60
N ILE A 51 -9.95 9.04 -11.54
CA ILE A 51 -10.05 10.48 -11.27
C ILE A 51 -9.33 11.29 -12.35
N GLU A 52 -8.13 10.88 -12.75
CA GLU A 52 -7.37 11.55 -13.81
C GLU A 52 -8.14 11.53 -15.14
N LEU A 53 -8.72 10.38 -15.49
CA LEU A 53 -9.53 10.25 -16.70
C LEU A 53 -10.80 11.10 -16.63
N TYR A 54 -11.48 11.15 -15.49
CA TYR A 54 -12.64 12.02 -15.28
C TYR A 54 -12.27 13.50 -15.46
N ASN A 55 -11.14 13.94 -14.89
CA ASN A 55 -10.65 15.30 -15.05
C ASN A 55 -10.39 15.65 -16.53
N ARG A 56 -9.85 14.70 -17.31
CA ARG A 56 -9.57 14.93 -18.74
C ARG A 56 -10.82 14.88 -19.61
N LEU A 57 -11.63 13.84 -19.48
CA LEU A 57 -12.80 13.62 -20.35
C LEU A 57 -13.99 14.50 -19.99
N ALA A 58 -14.30 14.66 -18.70
CA ALA A 58 -15.51 15.37 -18.27
C ALA A 58 -15.27 16.86 -18.03
N LEU A 59 -14.08 17.24 -17.56
CA LEU A 59 -13.74 18.64 -17.25
C LEU A 59 -12.83 19.30 -18.29
N GLY A 60 -12.38 18.57 -19.31
CA GLY A 60 -11.52 19.09 -20.36
C GLY A 60 -10.14 19.56 -19.87
N LYS A 61 -9.68 19.08 -18.72
CA LYS A 61 -8.35 19.46 -18.19
C LYS A 61 -7.26 18.80 -19.01
N GLU A 62 -6.21 19.57 -19.31
CA GLU A 62 -5.03 19.05 -20.00
C GLU A 62 -4.24 18.08 -19.11
N ARG A 63 -3.54 17.15 -19.76
CA ARG A 63 -2.62 16.24 -19.08
C ARG A 63 -1.51 17.03 -18.39
N LYS A 64 -1.13 16.62 -17.18
CA LYS A 64 0.07 17.15 -16.54
C LYS A 64 1.32 16.69 -17.28
N ILE A 65 2.06 17.64 -17.84
CA ILE A 65 3.34 17.41 -18.52
C ILE A 65 4.49 17.76 -17.58
N GLN A 66 5.60 17.04 -17.69
CA GLN A 66 6.82 17.38 -16.96
C GLN A 66 7.37 18.72 -17.47
N ILE A 67 7.50 19.71 -16.57
CA ILE A 67 7.92 21.06 -16.92
C ILE A 67 9.43 21.30 -16.80
N GLY A 68 10.16 20.37 -16.17
CA GLY A 68 11.59 20.52 -15.90
C GLY A 68 12.16 19.34 -15.12
N GLU A 69 13.41 19.48 -14.70
CA GLU A 69 14.12 18.52 -13.85
C GLU A 69 14.85 19.24 -12.72
N ILE A 70 14.91 18.57 -11.56
CA ILE A 70 15.66 19.05 -10.41
C ILE A 70 17.11 18.62 -10.61
N LEU A 71 18.03 19.59 -10.64
CA LEU A 71 19.47 19.38 -10.75
C LEU A 71 20.06 18.94 -9.39
N GLU A 72 21.31 18.46 -9.42
CA GLU A 72 22.00 17.96 -8.22
C GLU A 72 22.18 19.02 -7.13
N ASP A 73 22.22 20.29 -7.54
CA ASP A 73 22.28 21.46 -6.66
C ASP A 73 20.90 21.89 -6.12
N GLY A 74 19.83 21.16 -6.47
CA GLY A 74 18.46 21.45 -6.07
C GLY A 74 17.77 22.53 -6.90
N THR A 75 18.42 23.07 -7.94
CA THR A 75 17.81 24.06 -8.83
C THR A 75 16.89 23.38 -9.85
N LEU A 76 15.84 24.08 -10.28
CA LEU A 76 14.94 23.59 -11.32
C LEU A 76 15.47 24.03 -12.70
N ARG A 77 15.86 23.07 -13.54
CA ARG A 77 16.03 23.33 -14.97
C ARG A 77 14.69 23.18 -15.66
N GLU A 78 14.11 24.30 -16.06
CA GLU A 78 12.89 24.29 -16.87
C GLU A 78 13.19 23.75 -18.27
N PHE A 79 12.26 22.94 -18.78
CA PHE A 79 12.32 22.43 -20.15
C PHE A 79 11.79 23.47 -21.12
N GLY A 80 12.38 23.51 -22.32
CA GLY A 80 11.79 24.22 -23.45
C GLY A 80 10.49 23.56 -23.93
N GLU A 81 9.66 24.24 -24.73
CA GLU A 81 8.39 23.67 -25.23
C GLU A 81 8.60 22.36 -26.02
N LEU A 82 9.66 22.29 -26.83
CA LEU A 82 10.01 21.09 -27.59
C LEU A 82 10.43 19.93 -26.68
N GLU A 83 11.25 20.22 -25.66
CA GLU A 83 11.69 19.21 -24.68
C GLU A 83 10.51 18.68 -23.86
N LYS A 84 9.56 19.55 -23.47
CA LYS A 84 8.32 19.13 -22.79
C LYS A 84 7.54 18.13 -23.63
N LEU A 85 7.36 18.41 -24.93
CA LEU A 85 6.64 17.54 -25.85
C LEU A 85 7.38 16.20 -26.07
N GLU A 86 8.69 16.24 -26.21
CA GLU A 86 9.50 15.03 -26.38
C GLU A 86 9.48 14.14 -25.14
N LYS A 87 9.60 14.74 -23.95
CA LYS A 87 9.50 14.01 -22.68
C LYS A 87 8.12 13.43 -22.46
N ASP A 88 7.08 14.19 -22.78
CA ASP A 88 5.70 13.73 -22.67
C ASP A 88 5.44 12.49 -23.54
N LYS A 89 5.95 12.49 -24.77
CA LYS A 89 5.87 11.33 -25.70
C LYS A 89 6.57 10.07 -25.18
N GLN A 90 7.60 10.24 -24.36
CA GLN A 90 8.34 9.13 -23.76
C GLN A 90 7.67 8.55 -22.49
N THR A 91 6.57 9.13 -22.01
CA THR A 91 5.89 8.63 -20.80
C THR A 91 4.99 7.43 -21.07
N TRP A 92 4.89 6.55 -20.07
CA TRP A 92 3.92 5.44 -20.06
C TRP A 92 2.48 5.93 -20.22
N GLY A 93 2.16 7.14 -19.72
CA GLY A 93 0.85 7.75 -19.89
C GLY A 93 0.52 8.02 -21.36
N THR A 94 1.46 8.55 -22.13
CA THR A 94 1.28 8.72 -23.57
C THR A 94 1.21 7.39 -24.30
N TRP A 95 2.03 6.41 -23.90
CA TRP A 95 1.98 5.07 -24.50
C TRP A 95 0.64 4.35 -24.27
N LEU A 96 0.05 4.46 -23.07
CA LEU A 96 -1.21 3.80 -22.71
C LEU A 96 -2.46 4.54 -23.21
N PHE A 97 -2.43 5.87 -23.22
CA PHE A 97 -3.63 6.70 -23.45
C PHE A 97 -3.56 7.57 -24.71
N GLY A 98 -2.44 7.60 -25.42
CA GLY A 98 -2.21 8.43 -26.60
C GLY A 98 -1.77 9.86 -26.28
N GLU A 99 -1.57 10.66 -27.34
CA GLU A 99 -1.04 12.03 -27.29
C GLU A 99 -2.11 13.11 -27.00
N LYS A 100 -3.40 12.75 -26.86
CA LYS A 100 -4.52 13.70 -26.73
C LYS A 100 -4.83 14.09 -25.30
#